data_AF-A0A449IK49-F1
#
_entry.id   AF-A0A449IK49-F1
#
_cell.length_a   1.000
_cell.length_b   1.000
_cell.length_c   1.000
_cell.angle_alpha   90.00
_cell.angle_beta   90.00
_cell.angle_gamma   90.00
#
_symmetry.space_group_name_H-M   'P 1'
#
loop_
_entity.id
_entity.type
_entity.pdbx_description
1 polymer ?
#
loop_
_entity_poly.entity_id
_entity_poly.type
_entity_poly.pdbx_seq_one_letter_code
_entity_poly.pdbx_strand_id
1 'polypeptide(L)'
;MADLKMKSYFKRKARAFSVSPNEEFLMALGRSYLSPSTNFVGELGASLELTKMLCHETDDFWTLPRLEWRAGAVILGYIQEITVDMHQKTATVGHFAVASDYTGMGFSKRMAHGFAKLLKENYGVTEIIFDERSRKAEYEVFFEHILRAVRVGTAPKHTWRWVWIER
;
A
#
# COMPACT_ATOMS: atom_id res chain seq x y z
N MET A 1 21.94 11.22 22.16
CA MET A 1 21.27 10.25 21.25
C MET A 1 21.09 8.83 21.82
N ALA A 2 21.93 8.35 22.74
CA ALA A 2 21.79 7.02 23.35
C ALA A 2 20.52 6.85 24.24
N ASP A 3 20.10 7.92 24.92
CA ASP A 3 19.00 7.90 25.89
C ASP A 3 17.60 7.69 25.25
N LEU A 4 17.39 8.16 24.01
CA LEU A 4 16.15 7.97 23.26
C LEU A 4 15.97 6.52 22.79
N LYS A 5 17.06 5.87 22.34
CA LYS A 5 17.03 4.45 21.94
C LYS A 5 16.71 3.55 23.13
N MET A 6 17.29 3.86 24.29
CA MET A 6 17.11 3.11 25.55
C MET A 6 15.69 3.25 26.11
N LYS A 7 15.10 4.45 26.12
CA LYS A 7 13.69 4.66 26.48
C LYS A 7 12.72 3.95 25.53
N SER A 8 13.00 3.92 24.22
CA SER A 8 12.18 3.18 23.25
C SER A 8 12.25 1.66 23.46
N TYR A 9 13.42 1.15 23.89
CA TYR A 9 13.66 -0.26 24.17
C TYR A 9 12.90 -0.71 25.41
N PHE A 10 12.96 0.07 26.50
CA PHE A 10 12.19 -0.20 27.71
C PHE A 10 10.69 -0.08 27.50
N LYS A 11 10.21 0.91 26.72
CA LYS A 11 8.78 0.99 26.35
C LYS A 11 8.31 -0.21 25.53
N ARG A 12 9.12 -0.68 24.57
CA ARG A 12 8.82 -1.89 23.78
C ARG A 12 8.80 -3.15 24.65
N LYS A 13 9.79 -3.32 25.53
CA LYS A 13 9.80 -4.45 26.48
C LYS A 13 8.67 -4.40 27.50
N ALA A 14 8.34 -3.23 28.05
CA ALA A 14 7.24 -3.08 29.00
C ALA A 14 5.86 -3.36 28.35
N ARG A 15 5.67 -3.00 27.07
CA ARG A 15 4.48 -3.41 26.29
C ARG A 15 4.40 -4.92 26.10
N ALA A 16 5.52 -5.56 25.75
CA ALA A 16 5.59 -7.02 25.60
C ALA A 16 5.29 -7.80 26.90
N PHE A 17 5.42 -7.16 28.08
CA PHE A 17 5.00 -7.72 29.36
C PHE A 17 3.50 -7.53 29.68
N SER A 18 2.81 -6.65 28.96
CA SER A 18 1.41 -6.28 29.25
C SER A 18 0.43 -6.72 28.16
N VAL A 19 0.92 -7.08 26.97
CA VAL A 19 0.14 -7.43 25.79
C VAL A 19 0.83 -8.60 25.10
N SER A 20 0.10 -9.69 24.89
CA SER A 20 0.61 -10.86 24.17
C SER A 20 0.86 -10.53 22.69
N PRO A 21 1.74 -11.28 21.99
CA PRO A 21 1.96 -11.09 20.55
C PRO A 21 0.67 -11.16 19.72
N ASN A 22 -0.30 -11.98 20.15
CA ASN A 22 -1.60 -12.08 19.49
C ASN A 22 -2.45 -10.82 19.69
N GLU A 23 -2.46 -10.26 20.91
CA GLU A 23 -3.14 -8.99 21.16
C GLU A 23 -2.46 -7.83 20.44
N GLU A 24 -1.13 -7.80 20.36
CA GLU A 24 -0.39 -6.82 19.56
C GLU A 24 -0.75 -6.92 18.08
N PHE A 25 -0.86 -8.14 17.56
CA PHE A 25 -1.32 -8.39 16.20
C PHE A 25 -2.76 -7.90 16.00
N LEU A 26 -3.69 -8.26 16.88
CA LEU A 26 -5.09 -7.83 16.78
C LEU A 26 -5.26 -6.31 16.88
N MET A 27 -4.49 -5.66 17.75
CA MET A 27 -4.46 -4.20 17.85
C MET A 27 -3.90 -3.56 16.58
N ALA A 28 -2.82 -4.12 16.02
CA ALA A 28 -2.25 -3.64 14.76
C ALA A 28 -3.22 -3.87 13.59
N LEU A 29 -3.91 -5.01 13.56
CA LEU A 29 -4.93 -5.35 12.58
C LEU A 29 -6.09 -4.35 12.65
N GLY A 30 -6.61 -4.10 13.86
CA GLY A 30 -7.66 -3.10 14.10
C GLY A 30 -7.24 -1.71 13.62
N ARG A 31 -5.98 -1.32 13.85
CA ARG A 31 -5.44 -0.06 13.33
C ARG A 31 -5.38 -0.05 11.80
N SER A 32 -5.03 -1.17 11.17
CA SER A 32 -5.05 -1.31 9.71
C SER A 32 -6.44 -1.13 9.10
N TYR A 33 -7.49 -1.50 9.84
CA TYR A 33 -8.87 -1.20 9.44
C TYR A 33 -9.22 0.29 9.56
N LEU A 34 -8.83 0.93 10.66
CA LEU A 34 -9.21 2.31 10.99
C LEU A 34 -8.40 3.39 10.25
N SER A 35 -7.14 3.11 9.93
CA SER A 35 -6.22 4.08 9.31
C SER A 35 -5.35 3.40 8.25
N PRO A 36 -5.92 2.95 7.12
CA PRO A 36 -5.22 2.07 6.19
C PRO A 36 -3.98 2.70 5.56
N SER A 37 -3.95 4.02 5.33
CA SER A 37 -2.81 4.72 4.72
C SER A 37 -1.54 4.71 5.58
N THR A 38 -1.65 4.57 6.91
CA THR A 38 -0.50 4.66 7.82
C THR A 38 0.27 3.34 8.00
N ASN A 39 -0.18 2.25 7.35
CA ASN A 39 0.41 0.92 7.53
C ASN A 39 1.29 0.48 6.35
N PHE A 40 1.48 1.38 5.37
CA PHE A 40 2.47 1.19 4.32
C PHE A 40 3.86 1.48 4.86
N VAL A 41 4.76 0.53 4.65
CA VAL A 41 6.18 0.64 4.98
C VAL A 41 6.97 0.27 3.73
N GLY A 42 8.15 0.87 3.54
CA GLY A 42 9.07 0.43 2.50
C GLY A 42 9.48 -1.03 2.70
N GLU A 43 9.91 -1.67 1.61
CA GLU A 43 10.46 -3.03 1.66
C GLU A 43 11.46 -3.20 2.81
N LEU A 44 11.36 -4.31 3.55
CA LEU A 44 12.18 -4.61 4.74
C LEU A 44 11.97 -3.69 5.96
N GLY A 45 10.88 -2.94 6.01
CA GLY A 45 10.57 -2.09 7.18
C GLY A 45 11.29 -0.74 7.18
N ALA A 46 11.85 -0.34 6.04
CA ALA A 46 12.47 0.97 5.88
C ALA A 46 11.43 2.09 6.01
N SER A 47 11.81 3.17 6.71
CA SER A 47 11.11 4.45 6.62
C SER A 47 11.00 4.83 5.14
N LEU A 48 9.83 5.30 4.70
CA LEU A 48 9.64 5.90 3.38
C LEU A 48 10.50 7.18 3.29
N GLU A 49 11.79 7.03 3.04
CA GLU A 49 12.67 8.14 2.69
C GLU A 49 12.50 8.42 1.21
N LEU A 50 11.55 9.29 0.89
CA LEU A 50 11.17 9.72 -0.46
C LEU A 50 12.27 10.52 -1.19
N THR A 51 13.46 10.66 -0.60
CA THR A 51 14.46 11.65 -1.00
C THR A 51 15.48 11.17 -2.03
N LYS A 52 15.50 9.89 -2.43
CA LYS A 52 16.43 9.40 -3.47
C LYS A 52 15.81 8.28 -4.31
N MET A 53 14.86 8.65 -5.16
CA MET A 53 14.33 7.77 -6.20
C MET A 53 15.06 8.08 -7.50
N LEU A 54 15.34 7.05 -8.31
CA LEU A 54 16.02 7.16 -9.60
C LEU A 54 15.22 8.11 -10.52
N CYS A 55 15.57 9.40 -10.49
CA CYS A 55 15.08 10.41 -11.41
C CYS A 55 15.64 10.10 -12.79
N HIS A 56 14.82 9.51 -13.66
CA HIS A 56 15.06 9.62 -15.10
C HIS A 56 14.11 10.67 -15.66
N GLU A 57 14.71 11.79 -16.07
CA GLU A 57 14.22 12.79 -17.02
C GLU A 57 12.78 13.26 -16.87
N THR A 58 12.46 13.85 -15.72
CA THR A 58 11.64 15.06 -15.48
C THR A 58 11.33 15.09 -13.97
N ASP A 59 11.35 16.27 -13.34
CA ASP A 59 11.08 16.41 -11.89
C ASP A 59 9.68 15.90 -11.47
N ASP A 60 8.82 15.59 -12.44
CA ASP A 60 7.45 15.15 -12.28
C ASP A 60 7.25 13.62 -12.35
N PHE A 61 8.29 12.82 -12.66
CA PHE A 61 8.17 11.36 -12.72
C PHE A 61 8.93 10.66 -11.59
N TRP A 62 8.22 9.84 -10.81
CA TRP A 62 8.73 9.17 -9.63
C TRP A 62 8.50 7.66 -9.72
N THR A 63 9.47 6.86 -9.25
CA THR A 63 9.32 5.41 -9.11
C THR A 63 9.40 5.05 -7.63
N LEU A 64 8.35 4.43 -7.08
CA LEU A 64 8.31 4.05 -5.67
C LEU A 64 8.86 2.63 -5.45
N PRO A 65 9.54 2.35 -4.32
CA PRO A 65 9.90 0.97 -3.97
C PRO A 65 8.61 0.17 -3.74
N ARG A 66 8.78 -1.15 -3.65
CA ARG A 66 7.75 -2.02 -3.12
C ARG A 66 7.29 -1.51 -1.75
N LEU A 67 5.99 -1.36 -1.60
CA LEU A 67 5.33 -1.00 -0.35
C LEU A 67 4.67 -2.22 0.24
N GLU A 68 4.95 -2.49 1.50
CA GLU A 68 4.30 -3.55 2.26
C GLU A 68 3.24 -2.97 3.17
N TRP A 69 2.07 -3.60 3.19
CA TRP A 69 0.99 -3.25 4.10
C TRP A 69 1.05 -4.19 5.30
N ARG A 70 1.42 -3.66 6.47
CA ARG A 70 1.78 -4.47 7.65
C ARG A 70 0.85 -4.24 8.84
N ALA A 71 0.59 -5.30 9.59
CA ALA A 71 0.04 -5.24 10.95
C ALA A 71 1.09 -5.76 11.94
N GLY A 72 1.82 -4.84 12.58
CA GLY A 72 2.95 -5.19 13.41
C GLY A 72 4.07 -5.83 12.57
N ALA A 73 4.47 -7.04 12.90
CA ALA A 73 5.49 -7.80 12.15
C ALA A 73 4.91 -8.56 10.94
N VAL A 74 3.58 -8.65 10.82
CA VAL A 74 2.91 -9.45 9.80
C VAL A 74 2.68 -8.63 8.53
N ILE A 75 3.08 -9.16 7.38
CA ILE A 75 2.77 -8.58 6.07
C ILE A 75 1.37 -9.07 5.66
N LEU A 76 0.44 -8.13 5.53
CA LEU A 76 -0.93 -8.40 5.08
C LEU A 76 -1.04 -8.36 3.55
N GLY A 77 -0.18 -7.58 2.90
CA GLY A 77 -0.17 -7.43 1.45
C GLY A 77 0.98 -6.55 0.98
N TYR A 78 1.11 -6.38 -0.34
CA TYR A 78 2.11 -5.51 -0.94
C TYR A 78 1.63 -4.90 -2.25
N ILE A 79 2.27 -3.80 -2.63
CA ILE A 79 2.11 -3.09 -3.88
C ILE A 79 3.52 -2.84 -4.44
N GLN A 80 3.76 -3.12 -5.72
CA GLN A 80 5.07 -2.96 -6.35
C GLN A 80 4.94 -2.54 -7.82
N GLU A 81 6.07 -2.25 -8.46
CA GLU A 81 6.13 -1.67 -9.80
C GLU A 81 5.32 -0.37 -9.85
N ILE A 82 5.57 0.52 -8.87
CA ILE A 82 4.82 1.75 -8.71
C ILE A 82 5.55 2.89 -9.41
N THR A 83 4.86 3.55 -10.32
CA THR A 83 5.32 4.82 -10.92
C THR A 83 4.28 5.90 -10.70
N VAL A 84 4.71 7.15 -10.58
CA VAL A 84 3.87 8.31 -10.35
C VAL A 84 4.27 9.39 -11.34
N ASP A 85 3.29 9.87 -12.11
CA ASP A 85 3.40 11.01 -13.00
C ASP A 85 2.62 12.18 -12.39
N MET A 86 3.37 13.15 -11.86
CA MET A 86 2.84 14.34 -11.18
C MET A 86 2.18 15.32 -12.17
N HIS A 87 2.63 15.34 -13.42
CA HIS A 87 2.05 16.18 -14.46
C HIS A 87 0.66 15.68 -14.84
N GLN A 88 0.52 14.37 -15.06
CA GLN A 88 -0.78 13.73 -15.36
C GLN A 88 -1.63 13.46 -14.11
N LYS A 89 -1.05 13.58 -12.91
CA LYS A 89 -1.67 13.20 -11.62
C LYS A 89 -2.14 11.75 -11.62
N THR A 90 -1.35 10.88 -12.24
CA THR A 90 -1.62 9.45 -12.39
C THR A 90 -0.54 8.64 -11.69
N ALA A 91 -0.92 7.51 -11.12
CA ALA A 91 0.03 6.49 -10.68
C ALA A 91 -0.22 5.19 -11.42
N THR A 92 0.83 4.46 -11.79
CA THR A 92 0.72 3.10 -12.34
C THR A 92 1.21 2.10 -11.31
N VAL A 93 0.52 0.97 -11.20
CA VAL A 93 0.83 -0.15 -10.31
C VAL A 93 0.89 -1.43 -11.13
N GLY A 94 2.05 -2.08 -11.18
CA GLY A 94 2.19 -3.34 -11.91
C GLY A 94 1.74 -4.58 -11.12
N HIS A 95 1.82 -4.56 -9.78
CA HIS A 95 1.35 -5.70 -8.99
C HIS A 95 0.77 -5.28 -7.63
N PHE A 96 -0.38 -5.88 -7.30
CA PHE A 96 -1.15 -5.63 -6.09
C PHE A 96 -1.61 -6.96 -5.47
N ALA A 97 -1.17 -7.29 -4.26
CA ALA A 97 -1.51 -8.58 -3.66
C ALA A 97 -1.77 -8.49 -2.15
N VAL A 98 -2.70 -9.32 -1.68
CA VAL A 98 -2.96 -9.56 -0.25
C VAL A 98 -2.58 -11.01 0.05
N ALA A 99 -2.01 -11.26 1.22
CA ALA A 99 -1.64 -12.60 1.65
C ALA A 99 -2.89 -13.51 1.73
N SER A 100 -2.74 -14.76 1.28
CA SER A 100 -3.83 -15.73 1.10
C SER A 100 -4.70 -15.90 2.34
N ASP A 101 -4.05 -15.92 3.51
CA ASP A 101 -4.66 -16.16 4.82
C ASP A 101 -5.65 -15.03 5.21
N TYR A 102 -5.58 -13.90 4.53
CA TYR A 102 -6.39 -12.71 4.78
C TYR A 102 -7.34 -12.38 3.62
N THR A 103 -7.46 -13.27 2.64
CA THR A 103 -8.44 -13.13 1.56
C THR A 103 -9.87 -13.19 2.10
N GLY A 104 -10.80 -12.48 1.46
CA GLY A 104 -12.21 -12.40 1.90
C GLY A 104 -12.48 -11.48 3.10
N MET A 105 -11.45 -10.99 3.80
CA MET A 105 -11.62 -10.11 4.99
C MET A 105 -11.75 -8.62 4.65
N GLY A 106 -11.88 -8.27 3.37
CA GLY A 106 -12.01 -6.88 2.90
C GLY A 106 -10.72 -6.05 2.91
N PHE A 107 -9.57 -6.68 3.20
CA PHE A 107 -8.27 -6.02 3.27
C PHE A 107 -7.83 -5.39 1.95
N SER A 108 -8.03 -6.08 0.83
CA SER A 108 -7.67 -5.59 -0.49
C SER A 108 -8.29 -4.22 -0.78
N LYS A 109 -9.57 -4.04 -0.43
CA LYS A 109 -10.25 -2.75 -0.61
C LYS A 109 -9.60 -1.67 0.27
N ARG A 110 -9.38 -1.95 1.55
CA ARG A 110 -8.78 -0.97 2.47
C ARG A 110 -7.35 -0.62 2.09
N MET A 111 -6.57 -1.59 1.64
CA MET A 111 -5.22 -1.39 1.13
C MET A 111 -5.23 -0.44 -0.08
N ALA A 112 -6.08 -0.70 -1.07
CA ALA A 112 -6.21 0.15 -2.26
C ALA A 112 -6.62 1.60 -1.90
N HIS A 113 -7.60 1.77 -1.02
CA HIS A 113 -8.02 3.10 -0.55
C HIS A 113 -6.94 3.80 0.28
N GLY A 114 -6.24 3.07 1.16
CA GLY A 114 -5.12 3.62 1.93
C GLY A 114 -3.98 4.08 1.03
N PHE A 115 -3.69 3.30 -0.01
CA PHE A 115 -2.67 3.64 -1.00
C PHE A 115 -3.07 4.88 -1.82
N ALA A 116 -4.31 4.95 -2.29
CA ALA A 116 -4.82 6.12 -3.01
C ALA A 116 -4.77 7.39 -2.16
N LYS A 117 -5.13 7.29 -0.87
CA LYS A 117 -5.01 8.39 0.08
C LYS A 117 -3.56 8.83 0.25
N LEU A 118 -2.64 7.89 0.44
CA LEU A 118 -1.20 8.16 0.54
C LEU A 118 -0.69 8.88 -0.72
N LEU A 119 -1.08 8.41 -1.91
CA LEU A 119 -0.66 9.04 -3.16
C LEU A 119 -1.23 10.45 -3.35
N LYS A 120 -2.51 10.67 -3.03
CA LYS A 120 -3.11 12.01 -3.09
C LYS A 120 -2.43 12.99 -2.13
N GLU A 121 -2.18 12.57 -0.90
CA GLU A 121 -1.59 13.42 0.14
C GLU A 121 -0.13 13.80 -0.15
N ASN A 122 0.65 12.88 -0.72
CA ASN A 122 2.08 13.10 -0.95
C ASN A 122 2.42 13.56 -2.38
N TYR A 123 1.59 13.20 -3.37
CA TYR A 123 1.88 13.38 -4.79
C TYR A 123 0.72 14.03 -5.56
N GLY A 124 -0.41 14.37 -4.93
CA GLY A 124 -1.54 14.99 -5.63
C GLY A 124 -2.19 14.11 -6.71
N VAL A 125 -1.91 12.80 -6.70
CA VAL A 125 -2.46 11.82 -7.65
C VAL A 125 -3.98 11.72 -7.49
N THR A 126 -4.68 11.69 -8.62
CA THR A 126 -6.15 11.56 -8.70
C THR A 126 -6.62 10.27 -9.38
N GLU A 127 -5.74 9.63 -10.15
CA GLU A 127 -6.04 8.40 -10.89
C GLU A 127 -4.95 7.34 -10.66
N ILE A 128 -5.36 6.09 -10.51
CA ILE A 128 -4.47 4.93 -10.40
C ILE A 128 -4.77 3.95 -11.52
N ILE A 129 -3.73 3.54 -12.24
CA ILE A 129 -3.77 2.55 -13.31
C ILE A 129 -3.15 1.26 -12.78
N PHE A 130 -3.92 0.19 -12.70
CA PHE A 130 -3.43 -1.14 -12.37
C PHE A 130 -3.11 -1.89 -13.66
N ASP A 131 -1.81 -2.10 -13.94
CA ASP A 131 -1.31 -2.93 -15.05
C ASP A 131 -0.99 -4.35 -14.57
N GLU A 132 -2.01 -5.01 -14.01
CA GLU A 132 -1.84 -6.31 -13.37
C GLU A 132 -1.76 -7.43 -14.42
N ARG A 133 -0.70 -8.26 -14.30
CA ARG A 133 -0.38 -9.31 -15.27
C ARG A 133 -1.06 -10.64 -14.94
N SER A 134 -1.55 -10.79 -13.72
CA SER A 134 -2.32 -11.96 -13.28
C SER A 134 -3.57 -12.15 -14.13
N ARG A 135 -3.78 -13.38 -14.61
CA ARG A 135 -5.00 -13.79 -15.36
C ARG A 135 -6.06 -14.42 -14.47
N LYS A 136 -5.90 -14.35 -13.14
CA LYS A 136 -6.86 -14.95 -12.22
C LYS A 136 -8.14 -14.11 -12.17
N ALA A 137 -9.29 -14.77 -12.24
CA ALA A 137 -10.61 -14.12 -12.22
C ALA A 137 -10.86 -13.26 -10.97
N GLU A 138 -10.21 -13.58 -9.84
CA GLU A 138 -10.29 -12.81 -8.60
C GLU A 138 -9.84 -11.34 -8.74
N TYR A 139 -8.91 -11.06 -9.66
CA TYR A 139 -8.46 -9.68 -9.92
C TYR A 139 -9.50 -8.89 -10.71
N GLU A 140 -10.13 -9.52 -11.71
CA GLU A 140 -11.22 -8.88 -12.48
C GLU A 140 -12.38 -8.51 -11.55
N VAL A 141 -12.81 -9.45 -10.70
CA VAL A 141 -13.86 -9.21 -9.70
C VAL A 141 -13.46 -8.07 -8.75
N PHE A 142 -12.21 -8.07 -8.26
CA PHE A 142 -11.74 -7.03 -7.37
C PHE A 142 -11.73 -5.64 -8.03
N PHE A 143 -11.09 -5.50 -9.18
CA PHE A 143 -10.97 -4.20 -9.83
C PHE A 143 -12.32 -3.68 -10.33
N GLU A 144 -13.09 -4.50 -11.03
CA GLU A 144 -14.31 -4.04 -11.71
C GLU A 144 -15.52 -3.94 -10.75
N HIS A 145 -15.65 -4.88 -9.80
CA HIS A 145 -16.83 -4.92 -8.92
C HIS A 145 -16.59 -4.32 -7.54
N ILE A 146 -15.39 -4.48 -6.97
CA ILE A 146 -15.08 -3.96 -5.64
C ILE A 146 -14.57 -2.52 -5.70
N LEU A 147 -13.57 -2.24 -6.55
CA LEU A 147 -13.03 -0.89 -6.73
C LEU A 147 -13.82 -0.04 -7.72
N ARG A 148 -14.64 -0.66 -8.58
CA ARG A 148 -15.35 0.04 -9.67
C ARG A 148 -14.38 0.71 -10.65
N ALA A 149 -13.21 0.10 -10.84
CA ALA A 149 -12.26 0.50 -11.86
C ALA A 149 -12.78 0.14 -13.25
N VAL A 150 -12.45 0.96 -14.25
CA VAL A 150 -12.83 0.76 -15.65
C VAL A 150 -11.68 0.08 -16.37
N ARG A 151 -11.96 -1.02 -17.06
CA ARG A 151 -10.97 -1.70 -17.89
C ARG A 151 -10.62 -0.86 -19.12
N VAL A 152 -9.34 -0.72 -19.42
CA VAL A 152 -8.81 0.08 -20.55
C VAL A 152 -7.95 -0.81 -21.44
N GLY A 153 -8.19 -0.79 -22.76
CA GLY A 153 -7.27 -1.26 -23.83
C GLY A 153 -6.67 -2.66 -23.68
N THR A 154 -7.21 -3.64 -24.41
CA THR A 154 -6.93 -5.08 -24.26
C THR A 154 -5.74 -5.63 -25.07
N ALA A 155 -5.00 -6.52 -24.40
CA ALA A 155 -4.02 -7.52 -24.88
C ALA A 155 -2.58 -7.04 -25.18
N PRO A 156 -1.55 -7.73 -24.64
CA PRO A 156 -1.59 -8.98 -23.86
C PRO A 156 -1.85 -8.81 -22.35
N LYS A 157 -1.95 -7.58 -21.84
CA LYS A 157 -2.14 -7.27 -20.42
C LYS A 157 -3.57 -6.82 -20.11
N HIS A 158 -3.96 -6.97 -18.85
CA HIS A 158 -5.21 -6.42 -18.32
C HIS A 158 -4.88 -5.12 -17.58
N THR A 159 -5.40 -4.00 -18.08
CA THR A 159 -5.22 -2.70 -17.44
C THR A 159 -6.55 -2.20 -16.90
N TRP A 160 -6.58 -1.83 -15.62
CA TRP A 160 -7.74 -1.23 -14.96
C TRP A 160 -7.42 0.18 -14.50
N ARG A 161 -8.20 1.15 -14.97
CA ARG A 161 -8.11 2.56 -14.56
C ARG A 161 -9.09 2.83 -13.43
N TRP A 162 -8.59 3.34 -12.33
CA TRP A 162 -9.36 3.67 -11.14
C TRP A 162 -9.22 5.15 -10.78
N VAL A 163 -10.28 5.91 -10.97
CA VAL A 163 -10.38 7.29 -10.49
C VAL A 163 -10.85 7.23 -9.04
N TRP A 164 -9.99 7.64 -8.10
CA TRP A 164 -10.32 7.55 -6.69
C TRP A 164 -11.25 8.69 -6.27
N ILE A 165 -12.40 8.32 -5.71
CA ILE A 165 -13.35 9.25 -5.11
C ILE A 165 -13.31 9.04 -3.60
N GLU A 166 -12.94 10.09 -2.87
CA GLU A 166 -13.03 10.14 -1.42
C GLU A 166 -14.52 10.20 -1.03
N ARG A 167 -15.03 9.11 -0.45
CA ARG A 167 -16.41 8.98 0.03
C ARG A 167 -16.43 8.85 1.54
#